data_AF-A0AA92TW38-F1
#
_entry.id   AF-A0AA92TW38-F1
#
_cell.length_a   1.000
_cell.length_b   1.000
_cell.length_c   1.000
_cell.angle_alpha   90.00
_cell.angle_beta   90.00
_cell.angle_gamma   90.00
#
_symmetry.space_group_name_H-M   'P 1'
#
loop_
_entity.id
_entity.type
_entity.pdbx_description
1 polymer ?
#
loop_
_entity_poly.entity_id
_entity_poly.type
_entity_poly.pdbx_seq_one_letter_code
_entity_poly.pdbx_strand_id
1 'polypeptide(L)'
;MTWNRQRVIYKFLGMDFILSKKQYCDLMKLDGRNAVSLFLYLLDKADDEGSLTVGIRTISSELYIGLQTVRTLLKKMYLTHMLTHQVTHQGSVITICDIESYRVKKKRASTPANTPANTPKTIEERKADFAERLKPYLEKYGKDTLNNFYQYWTQVNDGGVKMLFEKQKAFQIPNRLATWRRNGYGSNEKLPNVMNLQNSKEIDYGKGLERFDR
;
A
#
# COMPACT_ATOMS: atom_id res chain seq x y z
N MET A 1 -33.05 2.69 3.73
CA MET A 1 -32.63 3.30 2.45
C MET A 1 -31.12 3.50 2.49
N THR A 2 -30.38 2.59 1.86
CA THR A 2 -28.92 2.60 1.77
C THR A 2 -28.48 3.66 0.75
N TRP A 3 -28.00 4.80 1.23
CA TRP A 3 -27.47 5.85 0.36
C TRP A 3 -26.08 5.49 -0.14
N ASN A 4 -26.01 5.29 -1.45
CA ASN A 4 -24.85 4.94 -2.25
C ASN A 4 -23.74 6.03 -2.13
N ARG A 5 -22.50 5.65 -1.81
CA ARG A 5 -21.36 6.59 -1.72
C ARG A 5 -20.89 7.01 -3.12
N GLN A 6 -21.59 7.94 -3.78
CA GLN A 6 -21.08 8.56 -4.99
C GLN A 6 -19.90 9.49 -4.64
N ARG A 7 -18.69 9.07 -5.02
CA ARG A 7 -17.49 9.91 -5.04
C ARG A 7 -17.44 10.68 -6.35
N VAL A 8 -17.01 11.94 -6.32
CA VAL A 8 -16.83 12.74 -7.53
C VAL A 8 -15.38 12.59 -7.97
N ILE A 9 -15.17 12.12 -9.20
CA ILE A 9 -13.85 11.95 -9.80
C ILE A 9 -13.55 13.22 -10.58
N TYR A 10 -12.49 13.93 -10.18
CA TYR A 10 -11.99 15.09 -10.90
C TYR A 10 -10.81 14.67 -11.76
N LYS A 11 -10.86 15.03 -13.05
CA LYS A 11 -9.73 14.94 -13.97
C LYS A 11 -9.08 16.31 -14.07
N PHE A 12 -7.91 16.46 -13.47
CA PHE A 12 -7.07 17.65 -13.63
C PHE A 12 -5.74 17.19 -14.23
N LEU A 13 -5.37 17.72 -15.39
CA LEU A 13 -4.13 17.36 -16.13
C LEU A 13 -3.88 15.84 -16.30
N GLY A 14 -4.93 15.03 -16.43
CA GLY A 14 -4.82 13.58 -16.61
C GLY A 14 -4.64 12.76 -15.32
N MET A 15 -4.76 13.40 -14.15
CA MET A 15 -4.79 12.73 -12.84
C MET A 15 -6.22 12.66 -12.31
N ASP A 16 -6.63 11.47 -11.86
CA ASP A 16 -7.92 11.23 -11.22
C ASP A 16 -7.77 11.46 -9.70
N PHE A 17 -8.39 12.52 -9.19
CA PHE A 17 -8.50 12.76 -7.76
C PHE A 17 -9.91 12.42 -7.28
N ILE A 18 -10.00 11.82 -6.09
CA ILE A 18 -11.28 11.53 -5.45
C ILE A 18 -11.55 12.58 -4.36
N LEU A 19 -12.64 13.32 -4.54
CA LEU A 19 -13.22 14.11 -3.48
C LEU A 19 -14.56 13.50 -3.09
N SER A 20 -14.79 13.26 -1.80
CA SER A 20 -16.12 12.89 -1.33
C SER A 20 -17.10 14.04 -1.59
N LYS A 21 -18.39 13.72 -1.80
CA LYS A 21 -19.43 14.73 -1.99
C LYS A 21 -19.44 15.75 -0.85
N LYS A 22 -19.19 15.32 0.39
CA LYS A 22 -19.08 16.20 1.56
C LYS A 22 -17.89 17.15 1.43
N GLN A 23 -16.68 16.64 1.16
CA GLN A 23 -15.48 17.47 0.98
C GLN A 23 -15.65 18.48 -0.16
N TYR A 24 -16.24 18.07 -1.27
CA TYR A 24 -16.52 18.97 -2.38
C TYR A 24 -17.51 20.07 -2.00
N CYS A 25 -18.61 19.71 -1.31
CA CYS A 25 -19.56 20.70 -0.82
C CYS A 25 -18.93 21.66 0.19
N ASP A 26 -18.05 21.16 1.07
CA ASP A 26 -17.35 21.97 2.05
C ASP A 26 -16.39 22.97 1.36
N LEU A 27 -15.66 22.54 0.32
CA LEU A 27 -14.84 23.43 -0.52
C LEU A 27 -15.69 24.46 -1.28
N MET A 28 -16.82 24.04 -1.87
CA MET A 28 -17.72 24.93 -2.61
C MET A 28 -18.33 26.01 -1.71
N LYS A 29 -18.56 25.72 -0.42
CA LYS A 29 -19.04 26.71 0.57
C LYS A 29 -18.00 27.77 0.93
N LEU A 30 -16.71 27.53 0.69
CA LEU A 30 -15.66 28.49 1.02
C LEU A 30 -15.57 29.66 0.04
N ASP A 31 -15.43 29.33 -1.25
CA ASP A 31 -15.32 30.31 -2.36
C ASP A 31 -15.66 29.67 -3.72
N GLY A 32 -16.53 28.65 -3.73
CA GLY A 32 -16.96 27.99 -4.96
C GLY A 32 -15.80 27.35 -5.75
N ARG A 33 -15.69 27.73 -7.03
CA ARG A 33 -14.73 27.14 -7.98
C ARG A 33 -13.27 27.41 -7.61
N ASN A 34 -12.96 28.60 -7.06
CA ASN A 34 -11.58 28.96 -6.72
C ASN A 34 -11.02 28.06 -5.62
N ALA A 35 -11.85 27.74 -4.61
CA ALA A 35 -11.46 26.83 -3.52
C ALA A 35 -11.14 25.43 -4.05
N VAL A 36 -11.96 24.92 -4.96
CA VAL A 36 -11.76 23.59 -5.57
C VAL A 36 -10.52 23.57 -6.45
N SER A 37 -10.34 24.58 -7.31
CA SER A 37 -9.16 24.71 -8.17
C SER A 37 -7.86 24.81 -7.37
N LEU A 38 -7.87 25.61 -6.30
CA LEU A 38 -6.73 25.72 -5.40
C LEU A 38 -6.42 24.38 -4.72
N PHE A 39 -7.43 23.70 -4.18
CA PHE A 39 -7.21 22.44 -3.49
C PHE A 39 -6.69 21.34 -4.42
N LEU A 40 -7.25 21.24 -5.64
CA LEU A 40 -6.78 20.29 -6.66
C LEU A 40 -5.35 20.60 -7.12
N TYR A 41 -5.01 21.87 -7.25
CA TYR A 41 -3.65 22.30 -7.56
C TYR A 41 -2.65 21.86 -6.49
N LEU A 42 -3.00 22.05 -5.21
CA LEU A 42 -2.17 21.58 -4.10
C LEU A 42 -1.99 20.06 -4.14
N LEU A 43 -3.06 19.31 -4.45
CA LEU A 43 -3.00 17.84 -4.59
C LEU A 43 -2.13 17.37 -5.76
N ASP A 44 -2.08 18.12 -6.86
CA ASP A 44 -1.26 17.82 -8.04
C ASP A 44 0.24 18.04 -7.78
N LYS A 45 0.56 19.11 -7.03
CA LYS A 45 1.95 19.52 -6.78
C LYS A 45 2.56 18.95 -5.51
N ALA A 46 1.73 18.42 -4.61
CA ALA A 46 2.22 17.81 -3.38
C ALA A 46 3.11 16.59 -3.66
N ASP A 47 4.11 16.40 -2.81
CA ASP A 47 4.95 15.21 -2.80
C ASP A 47 4.20 13.96 -2.34
N ASP A 48 4.89 12.82 -2.28
CA ASP A 48 4.28 11.56 -1.84
C ASP A 48 3.80 11.58 -0.38
N GLU A 49 4.32 12.51 0.44
CA GLU A 49 3.94 12.73 1.84
C GLU A 49 2.81 13.76 1.98
N GLY A 50 2.38 14.39 0.88
CA GLY A 50 1.33 15.41 0.88
C GLY A 50 1.80 16.81 1.23
N SER A 51 3.11 17.07 1.23
CA SER A 51 3.72 18.36 1.53
C SER A 51 4.13 19.11 0.27
N LEU A 52 4.11 20.44 0.36
CA LEU A 52 4.38 21.34 -0.74
C LEU A 52 5.07 22.61 -0.23
N THR A 53 6.15 23.00 -0.89
CA THR A 53 6.80 24.30 -0.70
C THR A 53 6.56 25.16 -1.93
N VAL A 54 5.44 25.89 -1.97
CA VAL A 54 5.11 26.80 -3.08
C VAL A 54 4.75 28.19 -2.56
N GLY A 55 5.22 29.20 -3.28
CA GLY A 55 4.91 30.60 -2.99
C GLY A 55 3.50 30.99 -3.44
N ILE A 56 2.83 31.84 -2.65
CA ILE A 56 1.50 32.37 -2.94
C ILE A 56 1.43 33.09 -4.30
N ARG A 57 2.53 33.74 -4.71
CA ARG A 57 2.64 34.39 -6.04
C ARG A 57 2.57 33.38 -7.17
N THR A 58 3.24 32.24 -7.04
CA THR A 58 3.23 31.15 -8.02
C THR A 58 1.83 30.55 -8.18
N ILE A 59 1.14 30.31 -7.06
CA ILE A 59 -0.25 29.83 -7.05
C ILE A 59 -1.17 30.83 -7.76
N SER A 60 -1.01 32.12 -7.46
CA SER A 60 -1.80 33.20 -8.06
C SER A 60 -1.63 33.25 -9.59
N SER A 61 -0.39 33.13 -10.08
CA SER A 61 -0.12 33.12 -11.53
C SER A 61 -0.63 31.86 -12.23
N GLU A 62 -0.48 30.68 -11.62
CA GLU A 62 -0.85 29.42 -12.27
C GLU A 62 -2.37 29.20 -12.30
N LEU A 63 -3.09 29.69 -11.29
CA LEU A 63 -4.55 29.55 -11.20
C LEU A 63 -5.32 30.78 -11.69
N TYR A 64 -4.63 31.86 -12.06
CA TYR A 64 -5.25 33.15 -12.41
C TYR A 64 -6.18 33.69 -11.32
N ILE A 65 -5.84 33.44 -10.04
CA ILE A 65 -6.61 33.89 -8.88
C ILE A 65 -5.86 35.05 -8.22
N GLY A 66 -6.58 36.09 -7.79
CA GLY A 66 -5.98 37.23 -7.09
C GLY A 66 -5.25 36.83 -5.79
N LEU A 67 -4.10 37.45 -5.52
CA LEU A 67 -3.25 37.18 -4.34
C LEU A 67 -4.02 37.19 -3.00
N GLN A 68 -4.97 38.12 -2.86
CA GLN A 68 -5.78 38.24 -1.64
C GLN A 68 -6.79 37.09 -1.49
N THR A 69 -7.34 36.62 -2.62
CA THR A 69 -8.24 35.47 -2.64
C THR A 69 -7.49 34.20 -2.28
N VAL A 70 -6.28 33.99 -2.84
CA VAL A 70 -5.42 32.84 -2.48
C VAL A 70 -5.10 32.85 -0.98
N ARG A 71 -4.69 34.00 -0.44
CA ARG A 71 -4.42 34.14 1.01
C ARG A 71 -5.63 33.81 1.87
N THR A 72 -6.78 34.37 1.52
CA THR A 72 -8.05 34.16 2.24
C THR A 72 -8.48 32.70 2.20
N LEU A 73 -8.34 32.06 1.03
CA LEU A 73 -8.66 30.65 0.84
C LEU A 73 -7.77 29.73 1.65
N LEU A 74 -6.45 29.92 1.59
CA LEU A 74 -5.51 29.14 2.40
C LEU A 74 -5.84 29.29 3.89
N LYS A 75 -6.10 30.52 4.36
CA LYS A 75 -6.50 30.78 5.75
C LYS A 75 -7.77 30.01 6.13
N LYS A 76 -8.80 30.04 5.29
CA LYS A 76 -10.05 29.28 5.50
C LYS A 76 -9.78 27.77 5.54
N MET A 77 -8.95 27.25 4.64
CA MET A 77 -8.61 25.83 4.55
C MET A 77 -7.83 25.33 5.78
N TYR A 78 -6.93 26.15 6.33
CA TYR A 78 -6.24 25.88 7.60
C TYR A 78 -7.22 25.79 8.77
N LEU A 79 -8.19 26.71 8.85
CA LEU A 79 -9.22 26.70 9.89
C LEU A 79 -10.13 25.48 9.80
N THR A 80 -10.39 24.97 8.58
CA THR A 80 -11.16 23.74 8.38
C THR A 80 -10.34 22.46 8.58
N HIS A 81 -9.08 22.57 9.01
CA HIS A 81 -8.13 21.45 9.17
C HIS A 81 -7.94 20.59 7.91
N MET A 82 -8.20 21.16 6.73
CA MET A 82 -7.95 20.49 5.45
C MET A 82 -6.47 20.55 5.06
N LEU A 83 -5.79 21.60 5.52
CA LEU A 83 -4.37 21.84 5.32
C LEU A 83 -3.74 22.17 6.68
N THR A 84 -2.47 21.85 6.85
CA THR A 84 -1.62 22.41 7.90
C THR A 84 -0.53 23.27 7.28
N HIS A 85 0.00 24.18 8.09
CA HIS A 85 1.04 25.12 7.68
C HIS A 85 2.17 25.08 8.71
N GLN A 86 3.41 25.07 8.23
CA GLN A 86 4.61 25.20 9.05
C GLN A 86 5.48 26.31 8.45
N VAL A 87 5.95 27.23 9.31
CA VAL A 87 6.93 28.25 8.91
C VAL A 87 8.33 27.65 9.07
N THR A 88 9.10 27.62 8.00
CA THR A 88 10.50 27.19 8.00
C THR A 88 11.40 28.32 7.51
N HIS A 89 12.71 28.17 7.71
CA HIS A 89 13.71 29.16 7.25
C HIS A 89 13.71 29.36 5.72
N GLN A 90 13.16 28.41 4.96
CA GLN A 90 13.11 28.44 3.49
C GLN A 90 11.72 28.81 2.93
N GLY A 91 10.74 29.09 3.79
CA GLY A 91 9.42 29.51 3.38
C GLY A 91 8.29 28.90 4.22
N SER A 92 7.10 28.86 3.65
CA SER A 92 5.93 28.24 4.26
C SER A 92 5.69 26.88 3.61
N VAL A 93 5.75 25.82 4.40
CA VAL A 93 5.38 24.47 3.96
C VAL A 93 3.90 24.28 4.20
N ILE A 94 3.17 23.90 3.15
CA ILE A 94 1.74 23.58 3.21
C ILE A 94 1.65 22.06 3.12
N THR A 95 1.03 21.43 4.11
CA THR A 95 0.83 19.97 4.14
C THR A 95 -0.66 19.67 4.07
N ILE A 96 -1.04 18.73 3.21
CA ILE A 96 -2.42 18.29 3.02
C ILE A 96 -2.72 17.20 4.05
N CYS A 97 -3.72 17.42 4.90
CA CYS A 97 -4.15 16.41 5.86
C CYS A 97 -4.77 15.22 5.14
N ASP A 98 -4.43 13.98 5.53
CA ASP A 98 -5.03 12.75 4.99
C ASP A 98 -4.89 12.63 3.46
N ILE A 99 -3.67 12.83 2.95
CA ILE A 99 -3.32 12.75 1.53
C ILE A 99 -3.77 11.44 0.86
N GLU A 100 -3.71 10.33 1.59
CA GLU A 100 -4.14 9.00 1.13
C GLU A 100 -5.65 8.94 0.81
N SER A 101 -6.47 9.82 1.39
CA SER A 101 -7.91 9.89 1.09
C SER A 101 -8.23 10.49 -0.29
N TYR A 102 -7.31 11.29 -0.85
CA TYR A 102 -7.51 12.04 -2.09
C TYR A 102 -6.82 11.42 -3.31
N ARG A 103 -5.72 10.69 -3.09
CA ARG A 103 -4.96 10.03 -4.16
C ARG A 103 -5.67 8.75 -4.61
N VAL A 104 -6.19 8.74 -5.83
CA VAL A 104 -6.53 7.46 -6.49
C VAL A 104 -5.21 6.83 -6.91
N LYS A 105 -4.77 5.80 -6.20
CA LYS A 105 -3.68 4.96 -6.69
C LYS A 105 -4.06 4.51 -8.09
N LYS A 106 -3.28 4.94 -9.08
CA LYS A 106 -3.40 4.49 -10.48
C LYS A 106 -3.39 2.97 -10.43
N LYS A 107 -4.57 2.35 -10.54
CA LYS A 107 -4.70 0.89 -10.58
C LYS A 107 -3.97 0.43 -11.85
N ARG A 108 -2.70 0.06 -11.71
CA ARG A 108 -2.18 -1.05 -12.51
C ARG A 108 -3.03 -2.25 -12.10
N ALA A 109 -3.82 -2.77 -13.03
CA ALA A 109 -4.84 -3.75 -12.75
C ALA A 109 -4.28 -4.98 -12.03
N SER A 110 -4.86 -5.32 -10.87
CA SER A 110 -5.23 -6.70 -10.50
C SER A 110 -6.04 -6.77 -9.19
N THR A 111 -7.30 -7.20 -9.37
CA THR A 111 -8.16 -8.05 -8.51
C THR A 111 -8.64 -7.55 -7.13
N PRO A 112 -9.95 -7.63 -6.84
CA PRO A 112 -10.54 -7.20 -5.58
C PRO A 112 -10.48 -8.31 -4.52
N ALA A 113 -10.11 -7.95 -3.30
CA ALA A 113 -10.45 -8.73 -2.12
C ALA A 113 -10.67 -7.76 -0.95
N ASN A 114 -11.86 -7.81 -0.38
CA ASN A 114 -12.27 -7.14 0.85
C ASN A 114 -11.25 -7.39 1.96
N THR A 115 -10.90 -6.39 2.79
CA THR A 115 -10.64 -6.51 4.25
C THR A 115 -10.35 -5.12 4.87
N PRO A 116 -10.72 -4.86 6.14
CA PRO A 116 -10.54 -3.59 6.86
C PRO A 116 -9.14 -3.43 7.47
N ALA A 117 -8.81 -2.19 7.86
CA ALA A 117 -7.70 -1.75 8.73
C ALA A 117 -6.27 -2.15 8.30
N ASN A 118 -5.52 -1.17 7.77
CA ASN A 118 -4.22 -1.35 7.14
C ASN A 118 -3.08 -0.96 8.11
N THR A 119 -2.70 -1.87 9.01
CA THR A 119 -1.36 -1.90 9.59
C THR A 119 -0.48 -2.80 8.71
N PRO A 120 0.79 -2.43 8.44
CA PRO A 120 1.68 -3.29 7.67
C PRO A 120 1.96 -4.57 8.46
N LYS A 121 1.48 -5.71 7.95
CA LYS A 121 1.68 -7.03 8.57
C LYS A 121 3.17 -7.35 8.72
N THR A 122 3.54 -7.84 9.89
CA THR A 122 4.90 -8.32 10.21
C THR A 122 5.27 -9.55 9.36
N ILE A 123 6.56 -9.91 9.30
CA ILE A 123 7.01 -11.14 8.61
C ILE A 123 6.33 -12.38 9.19
N GLU A 124 6.12 -12.42 10.51
CA GLU A 124 5.50 -13.56 11.19
C GLU A 124 4.03 -13.73 10.83
N GLU A 125 3.27 -12.64 10.76
CA GLU A 125 1.87 -12.67 10.32
C GLU A 125 1.75 -13.12 8.86
N ARG A 126 2.65 -12.65 7.98
CA ARG A 126 2.66 -13.07 6.58
C ARG A 126 3.04 -14.55 6.42
N LYS A 127 3.91 -15.06 7.28
CA LYS A 127 4.23 -16.49 7.39
C LYS A 127 3.02 -17.31 7.83
N ALA A 128 2.29 -16.85 8.84
CA ALA A 128 1.06 -17.50 9.31
C ALA A 128 -0.01 -17.53 8.20
N ASP A 129 -0.24 -16.40 7.52
CA ASP A 129 -1.15 -16.34 6.38
C ASP A 129 -0.76 -17.33 5.27
N PHE A 130 0.55 -17.51 5.03
CA PHE A 130 1.04 -18.46 4.03
C PHE A 130 0.78 -19.91 4.46
N ALA A 131 0.97 -20.25 5.74
CA ALA A 131 0.67 -21.56 6.29
C ALA A 131 -0.83 -21.90 6.19
N GLU A 132 -1.72 -20.95 6.52
CA GLU A 132 -3.17 -21.12 6.37
C GLU A 132 -3.57 -21.48 4.93
N ARG A 133 -2.94 -20.84 3.94
CA ARG A 133 -3.18 -21.13 2.52
C ARG A 133 -2.71 -22.52 2.09
N LEU A 134 -1.82 -23.16 2.84
CA LEU A 134 -1.36 -24.52 2.56
C LEU A 134 -2.27 -25.60 3.14
N LYS A 135 -3.06 -25.30 4.19
CA LYS A 135 -3.95 -26.27 4.85
C LYS A 135 -4.85 -27.07 3.89
N PRO A 136 -5.50 -26.47 2.86
CA PRO A 136 -6.34 -27.21 1.93
C PRO A 136 -5.59 -28.27 1.10
N TYR A 137 -4.26 -28.21 1.07
CA TYR A 137 -3.41 -29.12 0.30
C TYR A 137 -2.82 -30.25 1.15
N LEU A 138 -3.10 -30.28 2.45
CA LEU A 138 -2.52 -31.24 3.41
C LEU A 138 -2.88 -32.68 3.04
N GLU A 139 -4.16 -32.94 2.78
CA GLU A 139 -4.67 -34.25 2.40
C GLU A 139 -4.03 -34.77 1.10
N LYS A 140 -3.75 -33.87 0.15
CA LYS A 140 -3.27 -34.25 -1.19
C LYS A 140 -1.76 -34.47 -1.28
N TYR A 141 -0.95 -33.74 -0.51
CA TYR A 141 0.51 -33.72 -0.63
C TYR A 141 1.26 -34.22 0.61
N GLY A 142 0.58 -34.36 1.76
CA GLY A 142 1.18 -34.79 3.01
C GLY A 142 1.95 -33.68 3.76
N LYS A 143 2.11 -33.86 5.07
CA LYS A 143 2.70 -32.89 6.00
C LYS A 143 4.14 -32.52 5.60
N ASP A 144 4.97 -33.52 5.28
CA ASP A 144 6.40 -33.31 4.99
C ASP A 144 6.63 -32.48 3.72
N THR A 145 5.91 -32.80 2.64
CA THR A 145 5.99 -32.06 1.37
C THR A 145 5.60 -30.60 1.56
N LEU A 146 4.52 -30.34 2.30
CA LEU A 146 4.06 -28.97 2.55
C LEU A 146 5.01 -28.20 3.46
N ASN A 147 5.61 -28.85 4.46
CA ASN A 147 6.57 -28.21 5.35
C ASN A 147 7.84 -27.79 4.60
N ASN A 148 8.39 -28.66 3.75
CA ASN A 148 9.55 -28.33 2.92
C ASN A 148 9.22 -27.20 1.93
N PHE A 149 8.04 -27.25 1.32
CA PHE A 149 7.55 -26.18 0.45
C PHE A 149 7.41 -24.85 1.21
N TYR A 150 6.85 -24.88 2.42
CA TYR A 150 6.70 -23.72 3.29
C TYR A 150 8.05 -23.08 3.63
N GLN A 151 9.01 -23.88 4.10
CA GLN A 151 10.33 -23.40 4.50
C GLN A 151 11.06 -22.73 3.33
N TYR A 152 11.04 -23.37 2.16
CA TYR A 152 11.66 -22.80 0.96
C TYR A 152 11.02 -21.45 0.58
N TRP A 153 9.69 -21.41 0.43
CA TRP A 153 9.03 -20.21 -0.09
C TRP A 153 8.97 -19.05 0.90
N THR A 154 9.04 -19.32 2.20
CA THR A 154 9.09 -18.31 3.27
C THR A 154 10.51 -17.89 3.66
N GLN A 155 11.53 -18.40 2.96
CA GLN A 155 12.91 -17.97 3.16
C GLN A 155 13.09 -16.49 2.79
N VAL A 156 13.89 -15.81 3.60
CA VAL A 156 14.27 -14.41 3.43
C VAL A 156 15.80 -14.36 3.31
N ASN A 157 16.34 -13.46 2.50
CA ASN A 157 17.80 -13.26 2.42
C ASN A 157 18.29 -12.57 3.70
N ASP A 158 19.58 -12.64 4.01
CA ASP A 158 20.16 -11.86 5.10
C ASP A 158 19.89 -10.36 4.90
N GLY A 159 19.24 -9.73 5.90
CA GLY A 159 18.77 -8.34 5.82
C GLY A 159 17.57 -8.09 4.88
N GLY A 160 16.97 -9.13 4.32
CA GLY A 160 15.81 -9.03 3.44
C GLY A 160 14.50 -8.76 4.19
N VAL A 161 13.58 -8.04 3.55
CA VAL A 161 12.23 -7.77 4.09
C VAL A 161 11.15 -8.66 3.43
N LYS A 162 11.45 -9.21 2.26
CA LYS A 162 10.51 -10.00 1.43
C LYS A 162 10.89 -11.46 1.35
N MET A 163 9.91 -12.34 1.52
CA MET A 163 10.04 -13.79 1.34
C MET A 163 10.15 -14.17 -0.14
N LEU A 164 10.70 -15.35 -0.46
CA LEU A 164 10.90 -15.78 -1.86
C LEU A 164 9.61 -15.74 -2.69
N PHE A 165 8.46 -16.13 -2.12
CA PHE A 165 7.19 -16.08 -2.85
C PHE A 165 6.73 -14.66 -3.19
N GLU A 166 7.07 -13.69 -2.34
CA GLU A 166 6.69 -12.27 -2.50
C GLU A 166 7.52 -11.55 -3.55
N LYS A 167 8.70 -12.10 -3.88
CA LYS A 167 9.54 -11.60 -4.97
C LYS A 167 9.02 -12.02 -6.35
N GLN A 168 8.13 -13.01 -6.42
CA GLN A 168 7.62 -13.51 -7.69
C GLN A 168 6.54 -12.59 -8.26
N LYS A 169 6.63 -12.28 -9.56
CA LYS A 169 5.60 -11.51 -10.28
C LYS A 169 4.24 -12.22 -10.28
N ALA A 170 4.25 -13.55 -10.29
CA ALA A 170 3.07 -14.39 -10.17
C ALA A 170 3.39 -15.61 -9.30
N PHE A 171 2.53 -15.87 -8.31
CA PHE A 171 2.69 -16.98 -7.37
C PHE A 171 1.36 -17.70 -7.14
N GLN A 172 1.22 -18.88 -7.74
CA GLN A 172 0.06 -19.76 -7.57
C GLN A 172 0.48 -21.03 -6.82
N ILE A 173 0.07 -21.13 -5.55
CA ILE A 173 0.32 -22.28 -4.67
C ILE A 173 0.02 -23.63 -5.34
N PRO A 174 -1.15 -23.87 -5.98
CA PRO A 174 -1.45 -25.19 -6.55
C PRO A 174 -0.47 -25.59 -7.65
N ASN A 175 -0.10 -24.65 -8.53
CA ASN A 175 0.83 -24.91 -9.64
C ASN A 175 2.26 -25.13 -9.14
N ARG A 176 2.67 -24.37 -8.12
CA ARG A 176 3.98 -24.53 -7.49
C ARG A 176 4.08 -25.86 -6.75
N LEU A 177 3.04 -26.28 -6.01
CA LEU A 177 2.99 -27.59 -5.35
C LEU A 177 2.97 -28.76 -6.35
N ALA A 178 2.22 -28.64 -7.45
CA ALA A 178 2.25 -29.65 -8.52
C ALA A 178 3.65 -29.80 -9.13
N THR A 179 4.32 -28.67 -9.39
CA THR A 179 5.72 -28.67 -9.88
C THR A 179 6.67 -29.23 -8.83
N TRP A 180 6.48 -28.88 -7.55
CA TRP A 180 7.29 -29.35 -6.43
C TRP A 180 7.24 -30.87 -6.30
N ARG A 181 6.04 -31.45 -6.37
CA ARG A 181 5.83 -32.90 -6.36
C ARG A 181 6.45 -33.58 -7.58
N ARG A 182 6.25 -33.02 -8.78
CA ARG A 182 6.82 -33.57 -10.03
C ARG A 182 8.34 -33.61 -10.02
N ASN A 183 8.98 -32.60 -9.41
CA ASN A 183 10.43 -32.52 -9.30
C ASN A 183 11.00 -33.38 -8.16
N GLY A 184 10.15 -34.07 -7.39
CA GLY A 184 10.58 -34.98 -6.32
C GLY A 184 11.06 -34.27 -5.05
N TYR A 185 10.77 -32.98 -4.86
CA TYR A 185 11.23 -32.19 -3.70
C TYR A 185 10.53 -32.53 -2.36
N GLY A 186 10.04 -33.76 -2.21
CA GLY A 186 9.35 -34.28 -1.02
C GLY A 186 9.93 -35.59 -0.49
N SER A 187 10.90 -36.21 -1.19
CA SER A 187 11.70 -37.30 -0.66
C SER A 187 13.06 -36.76 -0.21
N ASN A 188 13.59 -37.26 0.90
CA ASN A 188 14.88 -36.85 1.49
C ASN A 188 16.10 -37.00 0.56
N GLU A 189 15.93 -37.48 -0.68
CA GLU A 189 17.01 -37.78 -1.61
C GLU A 189 17.27 -36.70 -2.67
N LYS A 190 16.37 -35.73 -2.89
CA LYS A 190 16.48 -34.81 -4.04
C LYS A 190 16.08 -33.36 -3.76
N LEU A 191 16.61 -32.75 -2.69
CA LEU A 191 16.48 -31.31 -2.48
C LEU A 191 17.34 -30.51 -3.49
N PRO A 192 16.91 -29.30 -3.93
CA PRO A 192 17.64 -28.54 -4.94
C PRO A 192 18.98 -28.04 -4.38
N ASN A 193 20.01 -28.06 -5.23
CA ASN A 193 21.43 -27.80 -4.92
C ASN A 193 21.77 -26.39 -4.37
N VAL A 194 20.75 -25.56 -4.06
CA VAL A 194 20.90 -24.28 -3.34
C VAL A 194 21.09 -24.51 -1.83
N MET A 195 21.00 -25.76 -1.35
CA MET A 195 21.32 -26.15 0.03
C MET A 195 22.82 -26.20 0.36
N ASN A 196 23.71 -25.89 -0.59
CA ASN A 196 25.15 -25.80 -0.32
C ASN A 196 25.64 -24.35 -0.47
N LEU A 197 25.36 -23.52 0.53
CA LEU A 197 26.18 -22.34 0.79
C LEU A 197 26.36 -22.20 2.30
N GLN A 198 27.62 -22.37 2.73
CA GLN A 198 28.10 -22.32 4.10
C GLN A 198 27.45 -21.20 4.93
N ASN A 199 26.62 -21.58 5.91
CA ASN A 199 26.63 -21.02 7.25
C ASN A 199 25.82 -21.92 8.19
N SER A 200 26.45 -23.00 8.64
CA SER A 200 26.05 -23.74 9.82
C SER A 200 26.26 -22.86 11.06
N LYS A 201 25.21 -22.16 11.49
CA LYS A 201 25.00 -21.88 12.92
C LYS A 201 23.54 -22.14 13.23
N GLU A 202 23.34 -23.24 13.97
CA GLU A 202 22.12 -23.71 14.65
C GLU A 202 20.85 -22.90 14.36
N ILE A 203 20.04 -23.39 13.42
CA ILE A 203 18.62 -23.05 13.39
C ILE A 203 17.90 -24.22 14.05
N ASP A 204 17.35 -23.96 15.23
CA ASP A 204 16.50 -24.89 15.98
C ASP A 204 15.31 -25.36 15.12
N TYR A 205 15.35 -26.64 14.74
CA TYR A 205 14.35 -27.30 13.90
C TYR A 205 13.02 -27.57 14.64
N GLY A 206 12.88 -27.18 15.92
CA GLY A 206 11.74 -27.55 16.77
C GLY A 206 10.45 -26.74 16.62
N LYS A 207 10.45 -25.54 16.04
CA LYS A 207 9.27 -24.62 16.13
C LYS A 207 8.26 -24.68 14.98
N GLY A 208 8.48 -25.54 13.98
CA GLY A 208 7.54 -25.74 12.86
C GLY A 208 6.43 -26.77 13.13
N LEU A 209 6.65 -27.68 14.07
CA LEU A 209 5.80 -28.88 14.22
C LEU A 209 4.47 -28.62 14.94
N GLU A 210 4.37 -27.56 15.74
CA GLU A 210 3.20 -27.32 16.62
C GLU A 210 2.03 -26.58 15.93
N ARG A 211 2.17 -26.14 14.68
CA ARG A 211 1.14 -25.33 14.01
C ARG A 211 0.12 -26.11 13.17
N PHE A 212 0.32 -27.42 13.04
CA PHE A 212 -0.55 -28.29 12.23
C PHE A 212 -1.35 -29.29 13.07
N ASP A 213 -1.20 -29.27 14.40
CA ASP A 213 -1.82 -30.23 15.33
C ASP A 213 -2.88 -29.57 16.25
N ARG A 214 -3.52 -28.46 15.83
CA ARG A 214 -4.63 -27.83 16.57
C ARG A 214 -5.79 -27.45 15.65
#